data_AF-A0A553GZT9-F1
#
_entry.id   AF-A0A553GZT9-F1
#
_cell.length_a   1.000
_cell.length_b   1.000
_cell.length_c   1.000
_cell.angle_alpha   90.00
_cell.angle_beta   90.00
_cell.angle_gamma   90.00
#
_symmetry.space_group_name_H-M   'P 1'
#
loop_
_entity.id
_entity.type
_entity.pdbx_description
1 polymer ?
#
loop_
_entity_poly.entity_id
_entity_poly.type
_entity_poly.pdbx_seq_one_letter_code
_entity_poly.pdbx_strand_id
1 'polypeptide(L)'
;MKNGSPQQVQLHHSRQQSVGPLFEVTTSTHRAGKGKGREAMHPYGNSKNPEFPVDRDAFDIDRKQYWKDRAAAEKIKRAGGC
;
A
#
# COMPACT_ATOMS: atom_id res chain seq x y z
N MET A 1 -14.24 -2.99 -4.78
CA MET A 1 -15.28 -3.57 -3.89
C MET A 1 -14.96 -5.04 -3.71
N LYS A 2 -15.11 -5.60 -2.51
CA LYS A 2 -15.01 -7.04 -2.29
C LYS A 2 -16.22 -7.44 -1.44
N ASN A 3 -17.10 -8.25 -2.03
CA ASN A 3 -18.41 -8.65 -1.51
C ASN A 3 -19.39 -7.48 -1.30
N GLY A 4 -19.47 -6.54 -2.24
CA GLY A 4 -20.43 -5.42 -2.16
C GLY A 4 -20.07 -4.30 -1.17
N SER A 5 -19.18 -4.55 -0.22
CA SER A 5 -18.71 -3.53 0.73
C SER A 5 -17.46 -2.78 0.23
N PRO A 6 -17.40 -1.44 0.40
CA PRO A 6 -16.16 -0.70 0.21
C PRO A 6 -15.13 -1.16 1.25
N GLN A 7 -14.01 -1.71 0.79
CA GLN A 7 -12.87 -2.02 1.64
C GLN A 7 -11.81 -0.93 1.41
N GLN A 8 -11.37 -0.31 2.50
CA GLN A 8 -10.23 0.57 2.46
C GLN A 8 -9.00 -0.23 2.02
N VAL A 9 -8.36 0.24 0.96
CA VAL A 9 -7.08 -0.26 0.48
C VAL A 9 -6.01 0.68 1.03
N GLN A 10 -4.95 0.10 1.56
CA GLN A 10 -3.79 0.81 2.07
C GLN A 10 -2.58 0.49 1.19
N LEU A 11 -1.78 1.51 0.91
CA LEU A 11 -0.53 1.37 0.16
C LEU A 11 0.60 1.06 1.15
N HIS A 12 1.35 -0.01 0.90
CA HIS A 12 2.44 -0.47 1.76
C HIS A 12 3.68 -0.82 0.97
N HIS A 13 4.85 -0.46 1.51
CA HIS A 13 6.12 -0.98 1.04
C HIS A 13 6.30 -2.44 1.48
N SER A 14 6.78 -3.28 0.57
CA SER A 14 7.27 -4.62 0.90
C SER A 14 8.32 -4.56 2.02
N ARG A 15 8.18 -5.37 3.08
CA ARG A 15 9.18 -5.55 4.15
C ARG A 15 9.69 -4.24 4.80
N GLN A 16 8.90 -3.17 4.76
CA GLN A 16 9.32 -1.82 5.19
C GLN A 16 10.61 -1.32 4.51
N GLN A 17 10.88 -1.76 3.29
CA GLN A 17 12.01 -1.28 2.49
C GLN A 17 11.57 -0.06 1.68
N SER A 18 12.40 0.99 1.63
CA SER A 18 12.16 2.14 0.74
C SER A 18 12.30 1.78 -0.75
N VAL A 19 12.96 0.67 -1.03
CA VAL A 19 13.21 0.14 -2.37
C VAL A 19 12.38 -1.10 -2.61
N GLY A 20 11.72 -1.19 -3.77
CA GLY A 20 10.94 -2.34 -4.18
C GLY A 20 9.45 -2.06 -4.40
N PRO A 21 8.64 -3.12 -4.61
CA PRO A 21 7.25 -2.97 -5.00
C PRO A 21 6.36 -2.41 -3.88
N LEU A 22 5.43 -1.53 -4.28
CA LEU A 22 4.32 -1.06 -3.46
C LEU A 22 3.15 -2.05 -3.60
N PHE A 23 2.60 -2.46 -2.47
CA PHE A 23 1.44 -3.33 -2.41
C PHE A 23 0.21 -2.57 -1.97
N GLU A 24 -0.87 -2.80 -2.69
CA GLU A 24 -2.20 -2.40 -2.30
C GLU A 24 -2.86 -3.52 -1.50
N VAL A 25 -3.10 -3.26 -0.22
CA VAL A 25 -3.54 -4.27 0.71
C VAL A 25 -4.82 -3.80 1.39
N THR A 26 -5.83 -4.66 1.43
CA THR A 26 -7.07 -4.35 2.18
C THR A 26 -6.79 -4.31 3.67
N THR A 27 -7.56 -3.51 4.42
CA THR A 27 -7.45 -3.47 5.89
C THR A 27 -7.57 -4.85 6.54
N SER A 28 -8.37 -5.75 5.96
CA SER A 28 -8.51 -7.15 6.40
C SER A 28 -7.19 -7.93 6.29
N THR A 29 -6.46 -7.78 5.19
CA THR A 29 -5.14 -8.42 5.00
C THR A 29 -4.06 -7.73 5.82
N HIS A 30 -4.14 -6.41 6.00
CA HIS A 30 -3.22 -5.63 6.83
C HIS A 30 -3.31 -5.97 8.32
N ARG A 31 -4.52 -6.22 8.80
CA ARG A 31 -4.79 -6.63 10.19
C ARG A 31 -4.85 -8.14 10.39
N ALA A 32 -4.48 -8.93 9.39
CA ALA A 32 -4.44 -10.38 9.53
C ALA A 32 -3.50 -10.76 10.70
N GLY A 33 -3.84 -11.87 11.38
CA GLY A 33 -3.13 -12.34 12.58
C GLY A 33 -1.65 -12.66 12.35
N LYS A 34 -0.93 -13.02 13.42
CA LYS A 34 0.48 -13.45 13.37
C LYS A 34 0.71 -14.52 12.30
N GLY A 35 1.83 -14.45 11.59
CA GLY A 35 2.19 -15.33 10.47
C GLY A 35 1.49 -15.02 9.15
N LYS A 36 0.76 -13.90 9.04
CA LYS A 36 0.04 -13.47 7.83
C LYS A 36 0.51 -12.08 7.37
N GLY A 37 -0.28 -11.42 6.51
CA GLY A 37 0.07 -10.18 5.81
C GLY A 37 0.75 -9.11 6.67
N ARG A 38 0.41 -8.97 7.95
CA ARG A 38 1.02 -8.01 8.87
C ARG A 38 2.53 -8.21 9.06
N GLU A 39 3.01 -9.43 9.32
CA GLU A 39 4.44 -9.69 9.54
C GLU A 39 5.25 -9.64 8.25
N ALA A 40 4.66 -10.08 7.14
CA ALA A 40 5.28 -9.97 5.81
C ALA A 40 5.50 -8.50 5.41
N MET A 41 4.59 -7.61 5.82
CA MET A 41 4.69 -6.17 5.55
C MET A 41 5.52 -5.40 6.59
N HIS A 42 5.53 -5.85 7.85
CA HIS A 42 6.19 -5.17 8.97
C HIS A 42 7.18 -6.09 9.72
N PRO A 43 8.26 -6.58 9.07
CA PRO A 43 9.24 -7.44 9.74
C PRO A 43 9.98 -6.73 10.88
N TYR A 44 10.04 -5.40 10.86
CA TYR A 44 10.68 -4.57 11.89
C TYR A 44 9.65 -3.84 12.78
N GLY A 45 8.35 -4.17 12.66
CA GLY A 45 7.30 -3.55 13.46
C GLY A 45 7.26 -2.02 13.31
N ASN A 46 7.43 -1.29 14.42
CA ASN A 46 7.46 0.18 14.43
C ASN A 46 8.83 0.76 14.06
N SER A 47 9.88 -0.08 13.99
CA SER A 47 11.23 0.35 13.64
C SER A 47 11.39 0.50 12.12
N LYS A 48 12.38 1.29 11.73
CA LYS A 48 12.79 1.40 10.31
C LYS A 48 13.59 0.16 9.91
N ASN A 49 13.55 -0.17 8.62
CA ASN A 49 14.45 -1.15 8.06
C ASN A 49 15.91 -0.66 8.19
N PRO A 50 16.85 -1.50 8.63
CA PRO A 50 18.24 -1.09 8.88
C PRO A 50 19.07 -0.85 7.62
N GLU A 51 18.68 -1.44 6.48
CA GLU A 51 19.45 -1.38 5.22
C GLU A 51 18.85 -0.33 4.27
N PHE A 52 17.51 -0.28 4.19
CA PHE A 52 16.78 0.65 3.34
C PHE A 52 15.63 1.31 4.12
N PRO A 53 15.94 2.26 5.02
CA PRO A 53 14.93 2.91 5.83
C PRO A 53 13.95 3.71 4.96
N VAL A 54 12.65 3.48 5.16
CA VAL A 54 11.62 4.31 4.55
C VAL A 54 11.67 5.71 5.14
N ASP A 55 11.90 6.70 4.29
CA ASP A 55 11.60 8.09 4.58
C ASP A 55 10.08 8.26 4.57
N ARG A 56 9.52 8.59 5.74
CA ARG A 56 8.06 8.68 5.93
C ARG A 56 7.49 9.91 5.24
N ASP A 57 8.24 11.01 5.18
CA ASP A 57 7.78 12.26 4.60
C ASP A 57 7.80 12.17 3.07
N ALA A 58 8.89 11.64 2.51
CA ALA A 58 8.97 11.35 1.08
C ALA A 58 7.89 10.34 0.66
N PHE A 59 7.69 9.27 1.44
CA PHE A 59 6.65 8.29 1.15
C PHE A 59 5.23 8.89 1.23
N ASP A 60 4.97 9.84 2.12
CA ASP A 60 3.65 10.48 2.18
C ASP A 60 3.34 11.30 0.92
N ILE A 61 4.36 11.99 0.38
CA ILE A 61 4.25 12.72 -0.89
C ILE A 61 3.95 11.74 -2.03
N ASP A 62 4.76 10.70 -2.17
CA ASP A 62 4.60 9.69 -3.24
C ASP A 62 3.26 8.96 -3.13
N ARG A 63 2.85 8.60 -1.90
CA ARG A 63 1.57 7.96 -1.63
C ARG A 63 0.40 8.85 -2.07
N LYS A 64 0.44 10.14 -1.78
CA LYS A 64 -0.60 11.09 -2.21
C LYS A 64 -0.67 11.17 -3.73
N GLN A 65 0.48 11.23 -4.39
CA GLN A 65 0.55 11.28 -5.85
C GLN A 65 0.02 9.98 -6.49
N TYR A 66 0.47 8.83 -5.99
CA TYR A 66 0.01 7.51 -6.41
C TYR A 66 -1.52 7.38 -6.39
N TRP A 67 -2.18 7.82 -5.31
CA TRP A 67 -3.64 7.75 -5.22
C TRP A 67 -4.35 8.68 -6.21
N LYS A 68 -3.77 9.84 -6.53
CA LYS A 68 -4.30 10.73 -7.59
C LYS A 68 -4.19 10.06 -8.96
N ASP A 69 -3.03 9.47 -9.26
CA ASP A 69 -2.78 8.82 -10.54
C ASP A 69 -3.67 7.59 -10.71
N ARG A 70 -3.83 6.78 -9.66
CA ARG A 70 -4.78 5.66 -9.64
C ARG A 70 -6.21 6.12 -9.88
N ALA A 71 -6.66 7.18 -9.21
CA ALA A 71 -8.00 7.71 -9.41
C ALA A 71 -8.21 8.22 -10.83
N ALA A 72 -7.21 8.85 -11.44
CA ALA A 72 -7.24 9.27 -12.84
C ALA A 72 -7.30 8.05 -13.78
N ALA A 73 -6.46 7.04 -13.57
CA ALA A 73 -6.47 5.81 -14.35
C ALA A 73 -7.81 5.06 -14.27
N GLU A 74 -8.43 4.98 -13.08
CA GLU A 74 -9.75 4.36 -12.91
C GLU A 74 -10.86 5.17 -13.59
N LYS A 75 -10.77 6.51 -13.61
CA LYS A 75 -11.67 7.36 -14.40
C LYS A 75 -11.54 7.09 -15.89
N ILE A 76 -10.31 7.00 -16.40
CA ILE A 76 -10.02 6.69 -17.81
C ILE A 76 -10.62 5.32 -18.19
N LYS A 77 -10.37 4.28 -17.38
CA LYS A 77 -10.94 2.94 -17.60
C LYS A 77 -12.47 2.96 -17.64
N ARG A 78 -13.12 3.70 -16.74
CA ARG A 78 -14.60 3.81 -16.68
C ARG A 78 -15.18 4.65 -17.82
N ALA A 79 -14.42 5.60 -18.33
CA ALA A 79 -14.80 6.42 -19.48
C ALA A 79 -14.67 5.69 -20.82
N GLY A 80 -14.32 4.40 -20.82
CA GLY A 80 -14.14 3.61 -22.05
C GLY A 80 -12.82 3.88 -22.74
N GLY A 81 -11.75 4.15 -21.98
CA GLY A 81 -10.39 4.16 -22.52
C GLY A 81 -10.12 2.85 -23.25
N CYS A 82 -9.83 2.99 -24.56
CA CYS A 82 -9.77 1.94 -25.58
C CYS A 82 -8.93 0.71 -25.22
#